data_AF-D2XCX1-F1
#
_entry.id   AF-D2XCX1-F1
#
_cell.length_a   1.000
_cell.length_b   1.000
_cell.length_c   1.000
_cell.angle_alpha   90.00
_cell.angle_beta   90.00
_cell.angle_gamma   90.00
#
_symmetry.space_group_name_H-M   'P 1'
#
loop_
_entity.id
_entity.type
_entity.pdbx_description
1 polymer ?
#
loop_
_entity_poly.entity_id
_entity_poly.type
_entity_poly.pdbx_seq_one_letter_code
_entity_poly.pdbx_strand_id
1 'polypeptide(L)'
;DEGTAAAEAMFLAYSVRKNETAKKFFVSELCHPQTIDVVVTRANPLGIEVQIGNHESIELNEDFFGVLIQYPATNGKVIDYTSFIQKAHNV
;
A
#
# COMPACT_ATOMS: atom_id res chain seq x y z
N ASP A 1 6.72 -14.42 6.91
CA ASP A 1 5.58 -14.81 6.05
C ASP A 1 5.27 -13.66 5.09
N GLU A 2 4.26 -13.78 4.25
CA GLU A 2 3.90 -12.73 3.29
C GLU A 2 3.45 -11.43 3.99
N GLY A 3 2.57 -11.51 4.99
CA GLY A 3 2.04 -10.34 5.69
C GLY A 3 3.13 -9.52 6.38
N THR A 4 4.06 -10.20 7.07
CA THR A 4 5.23 -9.56 7.67
C THR A 4 6.14 -8.94 6.62
N ALA A 5 6.40 -9.62 5.50
CA ALA A 5 7.20 -9.05 4.41
C ALA A 5 6.54 -7.79 3.80
N ALA A 6 5.22 -7.77 3.64
CA ALA A 6 4.48 -6.60 3.19
C ALA A 6 4.59 -5.43 4.18
N ALA A 7 4.54 -5.71 5.49
CA ALA A 7 4.75 -4.68 6.51
C ALA A 7 6.19 -4.14 6.52
N GLU A 8 7.20 -4.98 6.30
CA GLU A 8 8.60 -4.53 6.12
C GLU A 8 8.76 -3.68 4.85
N ALA A 9 8.06 -4.03 3.77
CA ALA A 9 8.05 -3.21 2.55
C ALA A 9 7.39 -1.83 2.78
N MET A 10 6.29 -1.78 3.53
CA MET A 10 5.69 -0.52 3.99
C MET A 10 6.70 0.29 4.81
N PHE A 11 7.41 -0.34 5.75
CA PHE A 11 8.39 0.35 6.59
C PHE A 11 9.58 0.87 5.78
N LEU A 12 10.06 0.12 4.79
CA LEU A 12 11.09 0.56 3.85
C LEU A 12 10.62 1.79 3.09
N ALA A 13 9.42 1.74 2.49
CA ALA A 13 8.84 2.86 1.76
C ALA A 13 8.68 4.10 2.66
N TYR A 14 8.22 3.91 3.89
CA TYR A 14 8.14 4.97 4.88
C TYR A 14 9.51 5.57 5.17
N SER A 15 10.54 4.75 5.38
CA SER A 15 11.89 5.21 5.76
C SER A 15 12.61 5.99 4.66
N VAL A 16 12.32 5.71 3.38
CA VAL A 16 12.96 6.36 2.22
C VAL A 16 12.10 7.42 1.54
N ARG A 17 10.93 7.74 2.10
CA ARG A 17 9.99 8.70 1.52
C ARG A 17 10.64 10.08 1.38
N LYS A 18 10.37 10.74 0.25
CA LYS A 18 10.89 12.11 -0.02
C LYS A 18 10.19 13.15 0.84
N ASN A 19 8.87 13.02 0.99
CA ASN A 19 8.06 13.91 1.81
C ASN A 19 7.92 13.32 3.23
N GLU A 20 8.62 13.90 4.20
CA GLU A 20 8.59 13.42 5.58
C GLU A 20 7.20 13.59 6.25
N THR A 21 6.34 14.47 5.73
CA THR A 21 4.98 14.66 6.23
C THR A 21 3.99 13.64 5.67
N ALA A 22 4.34 12.94 4.59
CA ALA A 22 3.52 11.88 4.01
C ALA A 22 3.40 10.71 5.00
N LYS A 23 2.17 10.41 5.42
CA LYS A 23 1.84 9.37 6.41
C LYS A 23 0.82 8.36 5.93
N LYS A 24 0.27 8.51 4.71
CA LYS A 24 -0.70 7.59 4.15
C LYS A 24 -0.02 6.46 3.38
N PHE A 25 -0.48 5.24 3.60
CA PHE A 25 -0.07 4.06 2.84
C PHE A 25 -1.31 3.41 2.25
N PHE A 26 -1.35 3.26 0.93
CA PHE A 26 -2.48 2.61 0.28
C PHE A 26 -2.29 1.10 0.28
N VAL A 27 -3.34 0.35 0.59
CA VAL A 27 -3.39 -1.11 0.45
C VAL A 27 -4.59 -1.45 -0.40
N SER A 28 -4.38 -2.19 -1.51
CA SER A 28 -5.51 -2.63 -2.30
C SER A 28 -6.38 -3.60 -1.50
N GLU A 29 -7.70 -3.43 -1.58
CA GLU A 29 -8.68 -4.37 -1.01
C GLU A 29 -8.59 -5.79 -1.61
N LEU A 30 -7.83 -5.96 -2.70
CA LEU A 30 -7.55 -7.24 -3.33
C LEU A 30 -6.33 -7.97 -2.75
N CYS A 31 -5.64 -7.39 -1.77
CA CYS A 31 -4.66 -8.10 -0.95
C CYS A 31 -5.32 -9.16 -0.07
N HIS A 32 -4.54 -10.16 0.32
CA HIS A 32 -5.06 -11.18 1.23
C HIS A 32 -5.47 -10.55 2.57
N PRO A 33 -6.64 -10.90 3.15
CA PRO A 33 -7.13 -10.27 4.38
C PRO A 33 -6.12 -10.29 5.53
N GLN A 34 -5.42 -11.43 5.72
CA GLN A 34 -4.39 -11.56 6.74
C GLN A 34 -3.15 -10.67 6.48
N THR A 35 -2.81 -10.42 5.21
CA THR A 35 -1.74 -9.49 4.83
C THR A 35 -2.14 -8.06 5.20
N ILE A 36 -3.38 -7.68 4.91
CA ILE A 36 -3.94 -6.37 5.28
C ILE A 36 -3.90 -6.19 6.82
N ASP A 37 -4.38 -7.18 7.58
CA ASP A 37 -4.42 -7.12 9.04
C ASP A 37 -3.02 -6.93 9.66
N VAL A 38 -2.02 -7.64 9.14
CA VAL A 38 -0.62 -7.51 9.61
C VAL A 38 -0.07 -6.12 9.28
N VAL A 39 -0.31 -5.61 8.07
CA VAL A 39 0.14 -4.27 7.66
C VAL A 39 -0.50 -3.19 8.53
N VAL A 40 -1.83 -3.24 8.73
CA VAL A 40 -2.55 -2.30 9.61
C VAL A 40 -2.02 -2.36 11.04
N THR A 41 -1.84 -3.56 11.58
CA THR A 41 -1.33 -3.76 12.94
C THR A 41 0.06 -3.15 13.11
N ARG A 42 0.94 -3.27 12.09
CA ARG A 42 2.30 -2.72 12.11
C ARG A 42 2.34 -1.20 11.84
N ALA A 43 1.36 -0.66 11.12
CA ALA A 43 1.24 0.77 10.84
C ALA A 43 0.81 1.59 12.08
N ASN A 44 -0.13 1.07 12.87
CA ASN A 44 -0.70 1.74 14.04
C ASN A 44 0.33 2.35 15.02
N PRO A 45 1.34 1.62 15.52
CA PRO A 45 2.30 2.19 16.47
C PRO A 45 3.22 3.26 15.86
N LEU A 46 3.31 3.33 14.52
CA LEU A 46 4.11 4.32 13.80
C LEU A 46 3.30 5.58 13.44
N GLY A 47 1.99 5.58 13.69
CA GLY A 47 1.09 6.66 13.27
C GLY A 47 0.95 6.75 11.75
N ILE A 48 1.11 5.63 11.04
CA ILE A 48 0.89 5.51 9.59
C ILE A 48 -0.61 5.27 9.36
N GLU A 49 -1.19 6.05 8.46
CA GLU A 49 -2.59 5.94 8.05
C GLU A 49 -2.70 4.94 6.89
N VAL A 50 -3.29 3.77 7.14
CA VAL A 50 -3.51 2.77 6.08
C VAL A 50 -4.86 3.02 5.40
N GLN A 51 -4.85 3.40 4.14
CA GLN A 51 -6.04 3.56 3.31
C GLN A 51 -6.27 2.27 2.51
N ILE A 52 -7.27 1.49 2.91
CA ILE A 52 -7.69 0.29 2.18
C ILE A 52 -8.73 0.68 1.13
N GLY A 53 -8.61 0.18 -0.11
CA GLY A 53 -9.65 0.39 -1.11
C GLY A 53 -9.35 -0.13 -2.52
N ASN A 54 -10.18 0.28 -3.46
CA ASN A 54 -10.04 -0.07 -4.88
C ASN A 54 -8.97 0.80 -5.56
N HIS A 55 -7.98 0.13 -6.17
CA HIS A 55 -6.87 0.76 -6.90
C HIS A 55 -7.32 1.50 -8.18
N GLU A 56 -8.51 1.22 -8.70
CA GLU A 56 -9.08 1.91 -9.87
C GLU A 56 -9.67 3.28 -9.52
N SER A 57 -10.20 3.45 -8.30
CA SER A 57 -10.94 4.65 -7.88
C SER A 57 -10.20 5.55 -6.91
N ILE A 58 -9.10 5.08 -6.31
CA ILE A 58 -8.32 5.88 -5.37
C ILE A 58 -7.63 7.06 -6.07
N GLU A 59 -7.70 8.23 -5.43
CA GLU A 59 -6.93 9.41 -5.82
C GLU A 59 -5.68 9.50 -4.94
N LEU A 60 -4.53 9.20 -5.54
CA LEU A 60 -3.23 9.34 -4.87
C LEU A 60 -2.78 10.81 -4.91
N ASN A 61 -2.23 11.30 -3.80
CA ASN A 61 -1.72 12.65 -3.61
C ASN A 61 -0.49 12.65 -2.68
N GLU A 62 0.15 13.80 -2.47
CA GLU A 62 1.44 13.94 -1.77
C GLU A 62 1.44 13.45 -0.31
N ASP A 63 0.28 13.13 0.27
CA ASP A 63 0.18 12.51 1.60
C ASP A 63 0.57 11.02 1.58
N PHE A 64 0.54 10.37 0.41
CA PHE A 64 0.86 8.96 0.24
C PHE A 64 2.35 8.73 0.02
N PHE A 65 2.94 7.81 0.76
CA PHE A 65 4.35 7.45 0.62
C PHE A 65 4.57 6.08 -0.05
N GLY A 66 3.51 5.30 -0.24
CA GLY A 66 3.61 3.97 -0.83
C GLY A 66 2.26 3.31 -1.06
N VAL A 67 2.30 2.26 -1.88
CA VAL A 67 1.15 1.44 -2.25
C VAL A 67 1.49 -0.05 -2.14
N LEU A 68 0.54 -0.86 -1.69
CA LEU A 68 0.62 -2.32 -1.70
C LEU A 68 -0.50 -2.89 -2.59
N ILE A 69 -0.12 -3.70 -3.56
CA ILE A 69 -0.99 -4.39 -4.51
C ILE A 69 -0.69 -5.89 -4.50
N GLN A 70 -1.70 -6.71 -4.78
CA GLN A 70 -1.56 -8.17 -4.85
C GLN A 70 -1.54 -8.62 -6.31
N TYR A 71 -0.65 -9.54 -6.66
CA TYR A 71 -0.57 -10.08 -8.02
C TYR A 71 -0.22 -11.58 -8.05
N PRO A 72 -1.13 -12.46 -8.52
CA PRO A 72 -2.55 -12.19 -8.80
C PRO A 72 -3.31 -11.76 -7.55
N ALA A 73 -4.45 -11.08 -7.73
CA ALA A 73 -5.32 -10.66 -6.64
C ALA A 73 -5.80 -11.85 -5.77
N THR A 74 -6.27 -11.57 -4.55
CA THR A 74 -6.80 -12.60 -3.65
C THR A 74 -7.97 -13.41 -4.22
N ASN A 75 -8.66 -12.88 -5.24
CA ASN A 75 -9.74 -13.54 -5.96
C ASN A 75 -9.28 -14.24 -7.27
N GLY A 76 -7.97 -14.34 -7.48
CA GLY A 76 -7.36 -14.98 -8.65
C GLY A 76 -7.26 -14.11 -9.91
N LYS A 77 -7.73 -12.86 -9.89
CA LYS A 77 -7.64 -11.97 -11.05
C LYS A 77 -6.20 -11.52 -11.31
N VAL A 78 -5.81 -11.55 -12.57
CA VAL A 78 -4.58 -10.93 -13.07
C VAL A 78 -4.94 -9.56 -13.62
N ILE A 79 -4.32 -8.51 -13.09
CA ILE A 79 -4.64 -7.11 -13.39
C ILE A 79 -3.36 -6.41 -13.86
N ASP A 80 -3.44 -5.64 -14.93
CA ASP A 80 -2.35 -4.78 -15.37
C ASP A 80 -2.31 -3.50 -14.53
N TYR A 81 -1.32 -3.43 -13.63
CA TYR A 81 -1.12 -2.29 -12.73
C TYR A 81 -0.23 -1.19 -13.30
N THR A 82 0.22 -1.28 -14.57
CA THR A 82 1.20 -0.34 -15.15
C THR A 82 0.76 1.12 -15.00
N SER A 83 -0.50 1.41 -15.32
CA SER A 83 -1.05 2.77 -15.23
C SER A 83 -1.19 3.25 -13.78
N PHE A 84 -1.57 2.36 -12.86
CA PHE A 84 -1.68 2.67 -11.43
C PHE A 84 -0.31 2.96 -10.80
N ILE A 85 0.69 2.14 -11.11
CA ILE A 85 2.08 2.33 -10.65
C ILE A 85 2.64 3.64 -11.19
N GLN A 86 2.38 3.97 -12.46
CA GLN A 86 2.82 5.25 -13.03
C GLN A 86 2.20 6.45 -12.30
N LYS A 87 0.91 6.38 -11.93
CA LYS A 87 0.28 7.40 -11.08
C LYS A 87 0.99 7.50 -9.73
N ALA A 88 1.24 6.37 -9.06
CA ALA A 88 1.89 6.35 -7.75
C ALA A 88 3.31 6.95 -7.74
N HIS A 89 4.08 6.82 -8.84
CA HIS A 89 5.40 7.43 -8.97
C HIS A 89 5.40 8.93 -9.27
N ASN A 90 4.29 9.46 -9.78
CA ASN A 90 4.14 10.86 -10.18
C ASN A 90 3.48 11.72 -9.09
N VAL A 91 3.23 11.13 -7.94
CA VAL A 91 2.77 11.76 -6.72
C VAL A 91 3.98 12.04 -5.84
#